data_AF-A0A7G8GPT7-F1
#
_entry.id   AF-A0A7G8GPT7-F1
#
_cell.length_a   1.000
_cell.length_b   1.000
_cell.length_c   1.000
_cell.angle_alpha   90.00
_cell.angle_beta   90.00
_cell.angle_gamma   90.00
#
_symmetry.space_group_name_H-M   'P 1'
#
loop_
_entity.id
_entity.type
_entity.pdbx_description
1 polymer ?
#
loop_
_entity_poly.entity_id
_entity_poly.type
_entity_poly.pdbx_seq_one_letter_code
_entity_poly.pdbx_strand_id
1 'polypeptide(L)' 'MRLCCRTCQHCSGGGAAAAGWCRLRRLEVHAEVADLVVCHHWTPRSPELPRIGAAVVQEMDHQLELDRALA' A
#
# COMPACT_ATOMS: atom_id res chain seq x y z
N MET A 1 -1.08 11.03 12.75
CA MET A 1 -0.32 10.55 11.56
C MET A 1 -0.51 11.59 10.46
N ARG A 2 0.57 12.14 9.87
CA ARG A 2 0.47 13.15 8.81
C ARG A 2 0.35 12.49 7.44
N LEU A 3 -0.61 12.93 6.62
CA LEU A 3 -0.74 12.49 5.23
C LEU A 3 0.34 13.16 4.37
N CYS A 4 1.16 12.37 3.69
CA CYS A 4 2.18 12.85 2.77
C CYS A 4 2.50 11.78 1.72
N CYS A 5 3.24 12.14 0.67
CA CYS A 5 3.69 11.21 -0.35
C CYS A 5 4.49 10.05 0.26
N ARG A 6 5.31 10.28 1.30
CA ARG A 6 6.05 9.21 1.99
C ARG A 6 5.13 8.14 2.59
N THR A 7 3.95 8.52 3.08
CA THR A 7 2.97 7.59 3.66
C THR A 7 1.99 7.00 2.64
N CYS A 8 2.11 7.33 1.36
CA CYS A 8 1.26 6.80 0.29
C CYS A 8 1.72 5.41 -0.18
N GLN A 9 0.76 4.50 -0.42
CA GLN A 9 1.01 3.16 -0.99
C GLN A 9 1.75 3.21 -2.33
N HIS A 10 1.46 4.21 -3.16
CA HIS A 10 2.03 4.34 -4.50
C HIS A 10 3.47 4.86 -4.51
N CYS A 11 3.94 5.43 -3.41
CA CYS A 11 5.31 5.90 -3.29
C CYS A 11 6.20 4.80 -2.70
N SER A 12 7.23 4.44 -3.44
CA SER A 12 8.36 3.64 -2.95
C SER A 12 9.43 4.59 -2.44
N GLY A 13 9.86 4.39 -1.18
CA GLY A 13 10.96 5.17 -0.63
C GLY A 13 12.29 4.66 -1.18
N GLY A 14 13.07 5.56 -1.76
CA GLY A 14 14.52 5.49 -1.60
C GLY A 14 14.83 5.74 -0.12
N GLY A 15 15.95 5.23 0.40
CA GLY A 15 16.38 5.51 1.78
C GLY A 15 16.45 7.00 2.12
N ALA A 16 16.85 7.36 3.34
CA ALA A 16 16.78 8.74 3.85
C ALA A 16 17.39 9.84 2.94
N ALA A 17 18.33 9.48 2.04
CA ALA A 17 18.95 10.39 1.08
C ALA A 17 18.61 10.13 -0.40
N ALA A 18 17.87 9.06 -0.73
CA ALA A 18 17.57 8.70 -2.11
C ALA A 18 16.18 9.21 -2.52
N ALA A 19 16.09 9.73 -3.75
CA ALA A 19 14.80 10.07 -4.33
C ALA A 19 13.92 8.82 -4.44
N GLY A 20 12.64 8.99 -4.10
CA GLY A 20 11.62 7.98 -4.25
C GLY A 20 10.94 8.07 -5.61
N TRP A 21 10.02 7.14 -5.86
CA TRP A 21 9.22 7.12 -7.09
C TRP A 21 7.74 6.95 -6.76
N CYS A 22 6.89 7.76 -7.38
CA CYS A 22 5.44 7.58 -7.33
C CYS A 22 4.99 6.76 -8.53
N ARG A 23 4.58 5.51 -8.28
CA ARG A 23 4.15 4.58 -9.34
C ARG A 23 2.88 5.02 -10.05
N LEU A 24 1.97 5.71 -9.36
CA LEU A 24 0.69 6.14 -9.92
C LEU A 24 0.84 7.37 -10.83
N ARG A 25 1.59 8.39 -10.39
CA ARG A 25 1.85 9.60 -11.21
C ARG A 25 3.03 9.44 -12.17
N ARG A 26 3.81 8.36 -12.04
CA ARG A 26 5.01 8.05 -12.84
C ARG A 26 6.04 9.19 -12.83
N LEU A 27 6.39 9.64 -11.63
CA LEU A 27 7.37 10.71 -11.42
C LEU A 27 8.27 10.44 -10.21
N GLU A 28 9.43 11.07 -10.23
CA GLU A 28 10.39 11.09 -9.13
C GLU A 28 9.88 12.00 -8.00
N VAL A 29 10.03 11.54 -6.76
CA VAL A 29 9.64 12.27 -5.56
C VAL A 29 10.86 12.36 -4.66
N HIS A 30 11.51 13.52 -4.64
CA HIS A 30 12.64 13.76 -3.74
C HIS A 30 12.24 13.54 -2.28
N ALA A 31 13.16 12.99 -1.49
CA ALA A 31 12.92 12.64 -0.09
C ALA A 31 12.44 13.85 0.74
N GLU A 32 13.01 15.02 0.51
CA GLU A 32 12.64 16.28 1.18
C GLU A 32 11.19 16.73 0.86
N VAL A 33 10.73 16.46 -0.36
CA VAL A 33 9.37 16.81 -0.80
C VAL A 33 8.36 15.78 -0.31
N ALA A 34 8.77 14.50 -0.26
CA ALA A 34 7.90 13.38 0.09
C ALA A 34 7.27 13.50 1.48
N ASP A 35 7.94 14.18 2.42
CA ASP A 35 7.46 14.42 3.78
C ASP A 35 6.54 15.63 3.93
N LEU A 36 6.56 16.53 2.96
CA LEU A 36 5.89 17.82 3.04
C LEU A 36 4.59 17.85 2.24
N VAL A 37 4.57 17.18 1.08
CA VAL A 37 3.47 17.27 0.12
C VAL A 37 2.60 16.02 0.13
N VAL A 38 1.35 16.21 -0.27
CA VAL A 38 0.39 15.15 -0.57
C VAL A 38 -0.27 15.47 -1.91
N CYS A 39 -0.56 14.46 -2.70
CA CYS A 39 -1.36 14.62 -3.91
C CYS A 39 -2.78 14.06 -3.69
N HIS A 40 -3.73 14.43 -4.55
CA HIS A 40 -5.12 13.97 -4.45
C HIS A 40 -5.29 12.44 -4.62
N HIS A 41 -4.26 11.75 -5.11
CA HIS A 41 -4.24 10.29 -5.23
C HIS A 41 -3.59 9.58 -4.04
N TRP A 42 -3.54 10.23 -2.88
CA TRP A 42 -3.01 9.58 -1.70
C TRP A 42 -3.86 8.36 -1.34
N THR A 43 -3.20 7.23 -1.11
CA THR A 43 -3.83 5.97 -0.71
C THR A 43 -3.08 5.39 0.47
N PRO A 44 -3.77 4.97 1.54
CA PRO A 44 -3.11 4.36 2.70
C PRO A 44 -2.35 3.10 2.29
N ARG A 45 -1.18 2.86 2.93
CA ARG A 45 -0.45 1.61 2.74
C ARG A 45 -1.32 0.44 3.23
N SER A 46 -1.31 -0.66 2.47
CA SER A 46 -1.94 -1.90 2.92
C SER A 46 -1.37 -2.32 4.27
N PRO A 47 -2.20 -2.81 5.21
CA PRO A 47 -1.71 -3.35 6.46
C PRO A 47 -0.79 -4.54 6.19
N GLU A 48 0.22 -4.71 7.05
CA GLU A 48 1.01 -5.93 7.05
C GLU A 48 0.14 -7.05 7.62
N LEU A 49 -0.10 -8.08 6.80
CA LEU A 49 -0.76 -9.28 7.31
C LEU A 49 0.19 -10.00 8.27
N PRO A 50 -0.31 -10.55 9.38
CA PRO A 50 0.51 -11.36 10.27
C PRO A 50 1.11 -12.52 9.47
N ARG A 51 2.38 -12.83 9.74
CA ARG A 51 3.03 -14.02 9.18
C ARG A 51 2.41 -15.23 9.85
N ILE A 52 1.37 -15.80 9.24
CA ILE A 52 0.87 -17.10 9.61
C ILE A 52 2.01 -18.08 9.30
N GLY A 53 2.52 -18.78 10.32
CA GLY A 53 3.49 -19.85 10.09
C GLY A 53 2.94 -20.88 9.10
N ALA A 54 3.76 -21.82 8.64
CA ALA A 54 3.28 -22.93 7.81
C ALA A 54 2.34 -23.84 8.63
N ALA A 55 1.14 -23.36 8.92
CA ALA A 55 0.01 -24.20 9.23
C ALA A 55 -0.22 -25.03 7.98
N VAL A 56 -0.45 -26.33 8.16
CA VAL A 56 -1.00 -27.18 7.09
C VAL A 56 -2.30 -26.51 6.66
N VAL A 57 -2.24 -25.76 5.56
CA VAL A 57 -3.42 -25.20 4.94
C VAL A 57 -4.18 -26.41 4.45
N GLN A 58 -5.24 -26.79 5.17
CA GLN A 58 -6.23 -27.67 4.58
C GLN A 58 -6.73 -26.96 3.33
N GLU A 59 -6.55 -27.60 2.19
CA GLU A 59 -6.99 -27.11 0.89
C GLU A 59 -8.52 -26.94 0.97
N MET A 60 -8.95 -25.72 1.26
CA MET A 60 -10.34 -25.34 1.35
C MET A 60 -10.66 -24.55 0.07
N ASP A 61 -10.84 -25.28 -1.04
CA ASP A 61 -11.35 -24.74 -2.30
C ASP A 61 -12.86 -24.46 -2.22
N HIS A 62 -13.25 -23.65 -1.24
CA HIS A 62 -14.63 -23.18 -1.11
C HIS A 62 -14.72 -21.78 -1.69
N GLN A 63 -15.27 -21.70 -2.91
CA GLN A 63 -15.64 -20.43 -3.52
C GLN A 63 -16.78 -19.80 -2.71
N LEU A 64 -16.57 -18.59 -2.19
CA LEU A 64 -17.61 -17.86 -1.47
C LEU A 64 -18.67 -17.38 -2.46
N GLU A 65 -19.92 -17.81 -2.29
CA GLU A 65 -21.05 -17.32 -3.08
C GLU A 65 -21.37 -15.87 -2.70
N LEU A 66 -21.14 -14.94 -3.62
CA LEU A 66 -21.39 -13.51 -3.45
C LEU A 66 -22.89 -13.17 -3.40
N ASP A 67 -23.74 -14.06 -3.91
CA ASP A 67 -25.15 -13.76 -4.21
C ASP A 67 -26.07 -13.76 -2.98
N ARG A 68 -25.61 -14.26 -1.82
CA ARG A 68 -26.46 -14.39 -0.63
C ARG A 68 -26.70 -13.08 0.13
N ALA A 69 -25.97 -12.01 -0.19
CA ALA A 69 -26.05 -10.72 0.50
C ALA A 69 -26.85 -9.64 -0.26
N LEU A 70 -27.40 -9.96 -1.43
CA LEU A 70 -28.10 -9.00 -2.30
C LEU A 70 -29.60 -9.33 -2.53
N ALA A 71 -30.16 -10.28 -1.76
CA ALA A 71 -31.57 -10.66 -1.83
C ALA A 71 -32.40 -10.06 -0.68
#